data_AF-A0A7X7TPN8-F1
#
_entry.id   AF-A0A7X7TPN8-F1
#
_cell.length_a   1.000
_cell.length_b   1.000
_cell.length_c   1.000
_cell.angle_alpha   90.00
_cell.angle_beta   90.00
_cell.angle_gamma   90.00
#
_symmetry.space_group_name_H-M   'P 1'
#
loop_
_entity.id
_entity.type
_entity.pdbx_description
1 polymer ?
#
loop_
_entity_poly.entity_id
_entity_poly.type
_entity_poly.pdbx_seq_one_letter_code
_entity_poly.pdbx_strand_id
1 'polypeptide(L)'
;MSSFIIEGGHRLKGEIIPQGAKNEALQVICATLLTEEEVIIENIPDILDVNNLIGLLMAMGVEVGKLKKDSWSFKAANINQEYIQTKDFIDKCASLRGSIMIIGPLLARFGRVSIPKPGGDKIGRRRLDTHFNAIQKLGAKLDLDEKNQLFCLSADQLKGCYILLDEASVTGTANLLMAAVMAEGETIIYNAACEPYV
;
A
#
# COMPACT_ATOMS: atom_id res chain seq x y z
N MET A 1 -2.53 -10.42 27.69
CA MET A 1 -1.16 -10.19 27.16
C MET A 1 -0.49 -11.54 27.03
N SER A 2 0.02 -11.85 25.84
CA SER A 2 0.84 -13.04 25.62
C SER A 2 2.31 -12.68 25.90
N SER A 3 3.07 -13.61 26.47
CA SER A 3 4.51 -13.44 26.69
C SER A 3 5.29 -14.60 26.07
N PHE A 4 6.50 -14.30 25.61
CA PHE A 4 7.49 -15.32 25.30
C PHE A 4 8.43 -15.44 26.51
N ILE A 5 8.54 -16.64 27.08
CA ILE A 5 9.52 -16.95 28.12
C ILE A 5 10.67 -17.69 27.43
N ILE A 6 11.87 -17.10 27.46
CA ILE A 6 13.06 -17.63 26.79
C ILE A 6 14.05 -18.08 27.87
N GLU A 7 14.43 -19.36 27.85
CA GLU A 7 15.51 -19.90 28.67
C GLU A 7 16.83 -19.81 27.90
N GLY A 8 17.86 -19.24 28.54
CA GLY A 8 19.18 -19.06 27.94
C GLY A 8 20.05 -20.33 28.00
N GLY A 9 21.23 -20.28 27.39
CA GLY A 9 22.24 -21.35 27.48
C GLY A 9 22.17 -22.42 26.38
N HIS A 10 21.19 -22.34 25.47
CA HIS A 10 21.07 -23.26 24.34
C HIS A 10 21.79 -22.74 23.09
N ARG A 11 22.72 -23.52 22.55
CA ARG A 11 23.34 -23.24 21.24
C ARG A 11 22.35 -23.59 20.12
N LEU A 12 22.05 -22.62 19.25
CA LEU A 12 21.21 -22.85 18.09
C LEU A 12 21.91 -23.77 17.08
N LYS A 13 21.18 -24.78 16.58
CA LYS A 13 21.60 -25.67 15.48
C LYS A 13 20.36 -26.14 14.72
N GLY A 14 20.37 -25.99 13.40
CA GLY A 14 19.28 -26.41 12.53
C GLY A 14 19.20 -25.56 11.27
N GLU A 15 18.11 -25.72 10.54
CA GLU A 15 17.81 -24.98 9.32
C GLU A 15 16.43 -24.33 9.45
N ILE A 16 16.26 -23.17 8.82
CA ILE A 16 14.98 -22.46 8.71
C ILE A 16 14.77 -22.07 7.25
N ILE A 17 13.51 -22.05 6.83
CA ILE A 17 13.11 -21.52 5.53
C ILE A 17 12.52 -20.12 5.78
N PRO A 18 13.18 -19.04 5.30
CA PRO A 18 12.62 -17.70 5.40
C PRO A 18 11.29 -17.62 4.65
N GLN A 19 10.34 -16.89 5.23
CA GLN A 19 9.09 -16.55 4.54
C GLN A 19 9.33 -15.40 3.56
N GLY A 20 8.40 -15.18 2.64
CA GLY A 20 8.41 -14.00 1.77
C GLY A 20 8.50 -12.67 2.54
N ALA A 21 9.05 -11.66 1.87
CA ALA A 21 9.30 -10.37 2.49
C ALA A 21 7.98 -9.61 2.71
N LYS A 22 7.68 -9.25 3.96
CA LYS A 22 6.49 -8.43 4.30
C LYS A 22 6.37 -7.18 3.44
N ASN A 23 7.45 -6.41 3.33
CA ASN A 23 7.41 -5.10 2.66
C ASN A 23 7.17 -5.22 1.17
N GLU A 24 7.63 -6.31 0.55
CA GLU A 24 7.34 -6.66 -0.84
C GLU A 24 5.88 -7.07 -0.98
N ALA A 25 5.42 -8.00 -0.14
CA ALA A 25 4.02 -8.48 -0.13
C ALA A 25 3.02 -7.33 -0.04
N LEU A 26 3.24 -6.35 0.85
CA LEU A 26 2.36 -5.19 0.97
C LEU A 26 2.29 -4.36 -0.34
N GLN A 27 3.40 -4.21 -1.06
CA GLN A 27 3.44 -3.45 -2.32
C GLN A 27 2.78 -4.21 -3.46
N VAL A 28 3.16 -5.49 -3.67
CA VAL A 28 2.61 -6.28 -4.78
C VAL A 28 1.12 -6.57 -4.61
N ILE A 29 0.65 -6.75 -3.37
CA ILE A 29 -0.79 -6.88 -3.08
C ILE A 29 -1.53 -5.59 -3.43
N CYS A 30 -0.98 -4.41 -3.12
CA CYS A 30 -1.61 -3.14 -3.52
C CYS A 30 -1.58 -2.93 -5.04
N ALA A 31 -0.55 -3.40 -5.74
CA ALA A 31 -0.46 -3.30 -7.19
C ALA A 31 -1.57 -4.08 -7.92
N THR A 32 -2.16 -5.11 -7.29
CA THR A 32 -3.33 -5.84 -7.85
C THR A 32 -4.53 -4.92 -8.13
N LEU A 33 -4.62 -3.78 -7.45
CA LEU A 33 -5.66 -2.78 -7.66
C LEU A 33 -5.57 -2.09 -9.03
N LEU A 34 -4.42 -2.14 -9.71
CA LEU A 34 -4.20 -1.51 -11.02
C LEU A 34 -4.90 -2.23 -12.18
N THR A 35 -5.40 -3.46 -11.97
CA THR A 35 -6.02 -4.26 -13.03
C THR A 35 -7.35 -4.87 -12.59
N GLU A 36 -8.19 -5.19 -13.56
CA GLU A 36 -9.44 -5.94 -13.40
C GLU A 36 -9.23 -7.45 -13.49
N GLU A 37 -8.09 -7.86 -14.02
CA GLU A 37 -7.73 -9.25 -14.21
C GLU A 37 -7.34 -9.92 -12.90
N GLU A 38 -7.42 -11.26 -12.87
CA GLU A 38 -6.98 -12.03 -11.72
C GLU A 38 -5.44 -12.05 -11.66
N VAL A 39 -4.90 -11.67 -10.50
CA VAL A 39 -3.47 -11.71 -10.21
C VAL A 39 -3.23 -12.74 -9.12
N ILE A 40 -2.35 -13.70 -9.40
CA ILE A 40 -1.92 -14.72 -8.44
C ILE A 40 -0.55 -14.34 -7.89
N ILE A 41 -0.44 -14.30 -6.57
CA ILE A 41 0.82 -14.01 -5.86
C ILE A 41 1.15 -15.19 -4.97
N GLU A 42 2.36 -15.71 -5.12
CA GLU A 42 2.90 -16.81 -4.31
C GLU A 42 3.90 -16.28 -3.25
N ASN A 43 4.26 -17.13 -2.29
CA ASN A 43 5.18 -16.81 -1.19
C ASN A 43 4.75 -15.60 -0.34
N ILE A 44 3.45 -15.41 -0.11
CA ILE A 44 2.94 -14.38 0.80
C ILE A 44 3.12 -14.83 2.27
N PRO A 45 3.79 -14.04 3.12
CA PRO A 45 3.99 -14.40 4.53
C PRO A 45 2.68 -14.27 5.32
N ASP A 46 2.43 -15.24 6.21
CA ASP A 46 1.24 -15.27 7.07
C ASP A 46 1.48 -14.46 8.36
N ILE A 47 1.33 -13.15 8.23
CA ILE A 47 1.57 -12.18 9.30
C ILE A 47 0.46 -11.13 9.37
N LEU A 48 0.27 -10.56 10.56
CA LEU A 48 -0.88 -9.70 10.86
C LEU A 48 -1.04 -8.51 9.90
N ASP A 49 0.05 -7.79 9.57
CA ASP A 49 0.01 -6.65 8.66
C ASP A 49 -0.51 -7.04 7.27
N VAL A 50 -0.04 -8.17 6.73
CA VAL A 50 -0.42 -8.67 5.41
C VAL A 50 -1.86 -9.16 5.42
N ASN A 51 -2.25 -9.91 6.46
CA ASN A 51 -3.62 -10.38 6.63
C ASN A 51 -4.62 -9.22 6.78
N ASN A 52 -4.22 -8.14 7.48
CA ASN A 52 -5.03 -6.93 7.60
C ASN A 52 -5.18 -6.20 6.24
N LEU A 53 -4.12 -6.15 5.42
CA LEU A 53 -4.20 -5.59 4.07
C LEU A 53 -5.13 -6.41 3.19
N ILE A 54 -4.99 -7.74 3.19
CA ILE A 54 -5.87 -8.64 2.44
C ILE A 54 -7.32 -8.44 2.89
N GLY A 55 -7.59 -8.39 4.19
CA GLY A 55 -8.91 -8.14 4.73
C GLY A 55 -9.48 -6.76 4.37
N LEU A 56 -8.63 -5.73 4.27
CA LEU A 56 -9.03 -4.41 3.78
C LEU A 56 -9.44 -4.47 2.30
N LEU A 57 -8.65 -5.12 1.45
CA LEU A 57 -8.98 -5.30 0.03
C LEU A 57 -10.27 -6.08 -0.17
N MET A 58 -10.49 -7.15 0.58
CA MET A 58 -11.75 -7.90 0.56
C MET A 58 -12.95 -7.01 0.91
N ALA A 59 -12.82 -6.17 1.94
CA ALA A 59 -13.89 -5.26 2.34
C ALA A 59 -14.16 -4.18 1.30
N MET A 60 -13.13 -3.77 0.54
CA MET A 60 -13.27 -2.89 -0.63
C MET A 60 -13.93 -3.56 -1.84
N GLY A 61 -14.23 -4.86 -1.80
CA GLY A 61 -14.85 -5.60 -2.90
C GLY A 61 -13.87 -6.29 -3.84
N VAL A 62 -12.59 -6.39 -3.48
CA VAL A 62 -11.65 -7.26 -4.20
C VAL A 62 -12.02 -8.72 -3.94
N GLU A 63 -12.20 -9.51 -4.99
CA GLU A 63 -12.39 -10.95 -4.88
C GLU A 63 -11.04 -11.57 -4.52
N VAL A 64 -10.96 -12.20 -3.35
CA VAL A 64 -9.72 -12.80 -2.84
C VAL A 64 -9.93 -14.30 -2.63
N GLY A 65 -9.07 -15.11 -3.26
CA GLY A 65 -9.04 -16.56 -3.10
C GLY A 65 -7.76 -17.03 -2.43
N LYS A 66 -7.85 -17.88 -1.40
CA LYS A 66 -6.67 -18.57 -0.85
C LYS A 66 -6.45 -19.88 -1.62
N LEU A 67 -5.40 -19.94 -2.44
CA LEU A 67 -5.09 -21.10 -3.28
C LEU A 67 -4.27 -22.16 -2.53
N LYS A 68 -3.28 -21.70 -1.75
CA LYS A 68 -2.40 -22.53 -0.91
C LYS A 68 -2.09 -21.81 0.40
N LYS A 69 -1.20 -22.38 1.22
CA LYS A 69 -0.77 -21.78 2.50
C LYS A 69 -0.26 -20.35 2.32
N ASP A 70 0.54 -20.12 1.29
CA ASP A 70 1.31 -18.92 0.98
C ASP A 70 1.00 -18.36 -0.43
N SER A 71 -0.09 -18.80 -1.06
CA SER A 71 -0.49 -18.37 -2.40
C SER A 71 -1.95 -17.91 -2.41
N TRP A 72 -2.18 -16.72 -2.97
CA TRP A 72 -3.46 -16.04 -3.01
C TRP A 72 -3.76 -15.51 -4.41
N SER A 73 -5.03 -15.50 -4.80
CA SER A 73 -5.52 -14.76 -5.97
C SER A 73 -6.25 -13.50 -5.55
N PHE A 74 -6.12 -12.46 -6.36
CA PHE A 74 -6.73 -11.15 -6.18
C PHE A 74 -7.35 -10.70 -7.49
N LYS A 75 -8.62 -10.33 -7.49
CA LYS A 75 -9.30 -9.79 -8.65
C LYS A 75 -10.09 -8.54 -8.28
N ALA A 76 -9.59 -7.39 -8.72
CA ALA A 76 -10.11 -6.08 -8.36
C ALA A 76 -11.08 -5.52 -9.42
N ALA A 77 -11.97 -6.37 -9.94
CA ALA A 77 -12.93 -5.97 -10.99
C ALA A 77 -14.06 -5.07 -10.47
N ASN A 78 -14.55 -5.32 -9.25
CA ASN A 78 -15.77 -4.71 -8.71
C ASN A 78 -15.51 -3.96 -7.39
N ILE A 79 -14.59 -2.98 -7.42
CA ILE A 79 -14.29 -2.20 -6.21
C ILE A 79 -15.50 -1.35 -5.80
N ASN A 80 -15.91 -1.49 -4.54
CA ASN A 80 -16.99 -0.72 -3.93
C ASN A 80 -16.49 0.67 -3.53
N GLN A 81 -16.74 1.67 -4.38
CA GLN A 81 -16.37 3.07 -4.10
C GLN A 81 -17.12 3.69 -2.92
N GLU A 82 -18.33 3.20 -2.60
CA GLU A 82 -19.10 3.68 -1.44
C GLU A 82 -18.45 3.21 -0.14
N TYR A 83 -17.91 1.98 -0.11
CA TYR A 83 -17.22 1.44 1.06
C TYR A 83 -16.00 2.26 1.46
N ILE A 84 -15.25 2.79 0.49
CA ILE A 84 -14.03 3.60 0.71
C ILE A 84 -14.32 4.89 1.50
N GLN A 85 -15.58 5.32 1.57
CA GLN A 85 -16.01 6.50 2.33
C GLN A 85 -16.57 6.14 3.71
N THR A 86 -16.63 4.85 4.06
CA THR A 86 -17.22 4.40 5.33
C THR A 86 -16.26 4.53 6.50
N LYS A 87 -16.83 4.63 7.71
CA LYS A 87 -16.05 4.61 8.94
C LYS A 87 -15.24 3.32 9.11
N ASP A 88 -15.78 2.16 8.69
CA ASP A 88 -15.08 0.89 8.79
C ASP A 88 -13.79 0.87 7.94
N PHE A 89 -13.87 1.38 6.71
CA PHE A 89 -12.68 1.57 5.86
C PHE A 89 -11.65 2.49 6.52
N ILE A 90 -12.10 3.62 7.05
CA ILE A 90 -11.26 4.60 7.75
C ILE A 90 -10.55 3.95 8.95
N ASP A 91 -11.28 3.24 9.80
CA ASP A 91 -10.75 2.59 11.00
C ASP A 91 -9.71 1.51 10.63
N LYS A 92 -9.99 0.70 9.60
CA LYS A 92 -9.04 -0.31 9.08
C LYS A 92 -7.77 0.35 8.52
N CYS A 93 -7.89 1.37 7.69
CA CYS A 93 -6.76 2.11 7.14
C CYS A 93 -5.91 2.77 8.24
N ALA A 94 -6.55 3.35 9.26
CA ALA A 94 -5.86 3.96 10.39
C ALA A 94 -5.09 2.92 11.23
N SER A 95 -5.56 1.68 11.31
CA SER A 95 -4.89 0.61 12.05
C SER A 95 -3.63 0.06 11.36
N LEU A 96 -3.51 0.22 10.04
CA LEU A 96 -2.47 -0.37 9.22
C LEU A 96 -1.65 0.71 8.54
N ARG A 97 -0.38 0.90 8.92
CA ARG A 97 0.49 1.89 8.26
C ARG A 97 0.64 1.63 6.76
N GLY A 98 0.68 0.36 6.36
CA GLY A 98 0.80 -0.06 4.97
C GLY A 98 -0.38 0.35 4.07
N SER A 99 -1.50 0.79 4.66
CA SER A 99 -2.68 1.25 3.90
C SER A 99 -2.37 2.45 2.99
N ILE A 100 -1.33 3.23 3.27
CA ILE A 100 -0.91 4.34 2.40
C ILE A 100 -0.59 3.90 0.96
N MET A 101 -0.20 2.64 0.77
CA MET A 101 0.17 2.09 -0.54
C MET A 101 -1.02 1.92 -1.49
N ILE A 102 -2.27 2.02 -1.01
CA ILE A 102 -3.45 1.94 -1.87
C ILE A 102 -3.72 3.26 -2.62
N ILE A 103 -3.13 4.38 -2.19
CA ILE A 103 -3.38 5.70 -2.78
C ILE A 103 -3.04 5.69 -4.26
N GLY A 104 -1.81 5.30 -4.60
CA GLY A 104 -1.29 5.32 -5.96
C GLY A 104 -2.20 4.57 -6.94
N PRO A 105 -2.46 3.27 -6.72
CA PRO A 105 -3.28 2.50 -7.65
C PRO A 105 -4.74 2.92 -7.67
N LEU A 106 -5.35 3.30 -6.53
CA LEU A 106 -6.74 3.77 -6.53
C LEU A 106 -6.88 5.12 -7.24
N LEU A 107 -5.96 6.06 -7.01
CA LEU A 107 -5.98 7.35 -7.68
C LEU A 107 -5.76 7.19 -9.19
N ALA A 108 -4.80 6.36 -9.59
CA ALA A 108 -4.51 6.09 -10.99
C ALA A 108 -5.70 5.49 -11.74
N ARG A 109 -6.41 4.55 -11.11
CA ARG A 109 -7.51 3.83 -11.76
C ARG A 109 -8.87 4.50 -11.65
N PHE A 110 -9.17 5.17 -10.54
CA PHE A 110 -10.51 5.75 -10.26
C PHE A 110 -10.52 7.28 -10.21
N GLY A 111 -9.37 7.94 -10.36
CA GLY A 111 -9.23 9.40 -10.36
C GLY A 111 -9.48 10.07 -9.01
N ARG A 112 -9.80 9.30 -7.96
CA ARG A 112 -10.02 9.82 -6.61
C ARG A 112 -9.72 8.78 -5.54
N VAL A 113 -9.22 9.22 -4.40
CA VAL A 113 -9.03 8.39 -3.21
C VAL A 113 -9.07 9.26 -1.95
N SER A 114 -9.69 8.74 -0.89
CA SER A 114 -9.70 9.37 0.42
C SER A 114 -9.13 8.41 1.43
N ILE A 115 -8.14 8.85 2.20
CA ILE A 115 -7.55 8.02 3.27
C ILE A 115 -7.40 8.83 4.56
N PRO A 116 -7.59 8.21 5.74
CA PRO A 116 -7.21 8.85 6.98
C PRO A 116 -5.70 8.97 7.09
N LYS A 117 -5.24 9.78 8.04
CA LYS A 117 -3.84 9.71 8.47
C LYS A 117 -3.50 8.26 8.88
N PRO A 118 -2.56 7.59 8.19
CA PRO A 118 -2.17 6.23 8.55
C PRO A 118 -1.63 6.22 9.98
N GLY A 119 -2.11 5.27 10.78
CA GLY A 119 -1.57 5.00 12.11
C GLY A 119 -0.43 3.99 12.04
N GLY A 120 -0.45 3.03 12.97
CA GLY A 120 0.60 2.03 13.16
C GLY A 120 1.73 2.49 14.10
N ASP A 121 2.87 1.81 14.00
CA ASP A 121 3.95 1.90 14.99
C ASP A 121 4.46 3.32 15.26
N LYS A 122 4.61 3.65 16.55
CA LYS A 122 5.21 4.90 17.03
C LYS A 122 6.75 4.89 16.90
N ILE A 123 7.26 4.55 15.73
CA ILE A 123 8.70 4.55 15.44
C ILE A 123 9.05 5.88 14.77
N GLY A 124 9.36 6.88 15.60
CA GLY A 124 9.83 8.19 15.16
C GLY A 124 8.80 9.01 14.35
N ARG A 125 9.26 10.12 13.75
CA ARG A 125 8.47 10.92 12.81
C ARG A 125 8.71 10.37 11.41
N ARG A 126 7.71 9.73 10.83
CA ARG A 126 7.72 9.29 9.43
C ARG A 126 6.71 10.12 8.66
N ARG A 127 7.20 11.05 7.85
CA ARG A 127 6.40 12.01 7.11
C ARG A 127 5.64 11.31 5.97
N LEU A 128 4.54 11.94 5.53
CA LEU A 128 3.69 11.44 4.43
C LEU A 128 3.73 12.36 3.21
N ASP A 129 4.34 13.53 3.38
CA ASP A 129 4.48 14.54 2.34
C ASP A 129 5.22 14.02 1.11
N THR A 130 6.23 13.15 1.27
CA THR A 130 6.89 12.50 0.12
C THR A 130 5.90 11.81 -0.81
N HIS A 131 4.84 11.18 -0.27
CA HIS A 131 3.80 10.55 -1.08
C HIS A 131 2.92 11.58 -1.78
N PHE A 132 2.43 12.56 -1.02
CA PHE A 132 1.48 13.55 -1.54
C PHE A 132 2.14 14.51 -2.52
N ASN A 133 3.29 15.08 -2.17
CA ASN A 133 4.06 16.00 -3.03
C ASN A 133 4.40 15.33 -4.37
N ALA A 134 4.79 14.06 -4.34
CA ALA A 134 5.14 13.32 -5.56
C ALA A 134 3.93 13.09 -6.46
N ILE A 135 2.80 12.65 -5.90
CA ILE A 135 1.57 12.41 -6.65
C ILE A 135 0.96 13.72 -7.16
N GLN A 136 1.07 14.82 -6.41
CA GLN A 136 0.66 16.15 -6.87
C GLN A 136 1.46 16.62 -8.09
N LYS A 137 2.75 16.24 -8.21
CA LYS A 137 3.55 16.53 -9.41
C LYS A 137 3.03 15.82 -10.66
N LEU A 138 2.31 14.70 -10.51
CA LEU A 138 1.59 14.04 -11.60
C LEU A 138 0.26 14.73 -11.96
N GLY A 139 -0.11 15.83 -11.28
CA GLY A 139 -1.34 16.59 -11.56
C GLY A 139 -2.49 16.33 -10.59
N ALA A 140 -2.28 15.56 -9.52
CA ALA A 140 -3.30 15.36 -8.50
C ALA A 140 -3.49 16.61 -7.61
N LYS A 141 -4.71 16.83 -7.15
CA LYS A 141 -5.07 17.81 -6.13
C LYS A 141 -5.19 17.10 -4.78
N LEU A 142 -4.69 17.74 -3.74
CA LEU A 142 -4.81 17.29 -2.35
C LEU A 142 -5.70 18.25 -1.60
N ASP A 143 -6.78 17.74 -1.03
CA ASP A 143 -7.67 18.44 -0.12
C ASP A 143 -7.65 17.76 1.25
N LEU A 144 -7.74 18.55 2.31
CA LEU A 144 -7.84 18.04 3.68
C LEU A 144 -9.26 18.23 4.19
N ASP A 145 -9.96 17.13 4.46
CA ASP A 145 -11.21 17.17 5.22
C ASP A 145 -10.86 17.25 6.71
N GLU A 146 -10.83 18.47 7.24
CA GLU A 146 -10.51 18.70 8.66
C GLU A 146 -11.51 18.07 9.62
N LYS A 147 -12.78 17.93 9.22
CA LYS A 147 -13.83 17.37 10.09
C LYS A 147 -13.61 15.88 10.32
N ASN A 148 -13.27 15.16 9.24
CA ASN A 148 -13.08 13.72 9.28
C ASN A 148 -11.60 13.30 9.36
N GLN A 149 -10.67 14.26 9.33
CA GLN A 149 -9.22 14.03 9.33
C GLN A 149 -8.76 13.15 8.16
N LEU A 150 -9.32 13.40 6.97
CA LEU A 150 -9.05 12.64 5.75
C LEU A 150 -8.22 13.46 4.76
N PHE A 151 -7.23 12.80 4.15
CA PHE A 151 -6.55 13.29 2.97
C PHE A 151 -7.31 12.81 1.74
N CYS A 152 -7.81 13.74 0.94
CA CYS A 152 -8.55 13.47 -0.28
C CYS A 152 -7.67 13.84 -1.46
N LEU A 153 -7.32 12.86 -2.30
CA LEU A 153 -6.65 13.10 -3.56
C LEU A 153 -7.62 12.90 -4.72
N SER A 154 -7.55 13.80 -5.70
CA SER A 154 -8.31 13.68 -6.95
C SER A 154 -7.48 14.14 -8.14
N ALA A 155 -7.67 13.51 -9.29
CA ALA A 155 -7.04 13.88 -10.54
C ALA A 155 -7.98 13.53 -11.70
N ASP A 156 -8.25 14.48 -12.59
CA ASP A 156 -8.99 14.21 -13.82
C ASP A 156 -8.16 13.31 -14.75
N GLN A 157 -6.85 13.56 -14.79
CA GLN A 157 -5.87 12.77 -15.52
C GLN A 157 -4.49 12.96 -14.88
N LEU A 158 -3.77 11.87 -14.63
CA LEU A 158 -2.36 11.94 -14.23
C LEU A 158 -1.48 12.11 -15.45
N LYS A 159 -0.45 12.97 -15.37
CA LYS A 159 0.50 13.22 -16.45
C LYS A 159 1.91 12.95 -15.98
N GLY A 160 2.63 12.14 -16.74
CA GLY A 160 4.02 11.81 -16.48
C GLY A 160 4.91 13.04 -16.57
N CYS A 161 5.88 13.12 -15.67
CA CYS A 161 6.87 14.19 -15.64
C CYS A 161 8.15 13.73 -14.94
N TYR A 162 9.17 14.61 -14.92
CA TYR A 162 10.35 14.41 -14.10
C TYR A 162 10.05 14.78 -12.64
N ILE A 163 10.26 13.83 -11.72
CA ILE A 163 9.98 13.97 -10.30
C ILE A 163 11.24 13.66 -9.50
N LEU A 164 11.81 14.69 -8.88
CA LEU A 164 12.78 14.53 -7.80
C LEU A 164 12.04 14.27 -6.48
N LEU A 165 12.31 13.15 -5.82
CA LEU A 165 11.85 12.85 -4.47
C LEU A 165 12.72 13.55 -3.41
N ASP A 166 12.08 14.12 -2.39
CA ASP A 166 12.77 14.83 -1.30
C ASP A 166 13.62 13.90 -0.42
N GLU A 167 13.23 12.62 -0.35
CA GLU A 167 13.94 11.54 0.32
C GLU A 167 13.77 10.25 -0.49
N ALA A 168 14.72 9.33 -0.38
CA ALA A 168 14.63 7.98 -0.95
C ALA A 168 13.65 7.11 -0.14
N SER A 169 12.38 7.53 -0.10
CA SER A 169 11.32 6.83 0.61
C SER A 169 10.88 5.61 -0.18
N VAL A 170 11.05 4.43 0.40
CA VAL A 170 10.61 3.15 -0.14
C VAL A 170 9.13 3.18 -0.54
N THR A 171 8.25 3.48 0.42
CA THR A 171 6.82 3.50 0.18
C THR A 171 6.41 4.68 -0.69
N GLY A 172 7.10 5.81 -0.59
CA GLY A 172 6.88 6.97 -1.46
C GLY A 172 7.17 6.64 -2.93
N THR A 173 8.31 5.98 -3.18
CA THR A 173 8.75 5.54 -4.51
C THR A 173 7.76 4.55 -5.10
N ALA A 174 7.42 3.48 -4.38
CA ALA A 174 6.50 2.46 -4.87
C ALA A 174 5.08 2.99 -5.11
N ASN A 175 4.59 3.88 -4.24
CA ASN A 175 3.27 4.48 -4.40
C ASN A 175 3.21 5.43 -5.61
N LEU A 176 4.28 6.21 -5.82
CA LEU A 176 4.43 7.04 -7.02
C LEU A 176 4.53 6.19 -8.28
N LEU A 177 5.32 5.10 -8.23
CA LEU A 177 5.48 4.17 -9.34
C LEU A 177 4.13 3.59 -9.75
N MET A 178 3.35 3.06 -8.80
CA MET A 178 2.00 2.56 -9.07
C MET A 178 1.07 3.64 -9.65
N ALA A 179 1.17 4.88 -9.17
CA ALA A 179 0.38 5.99 -9.72
C ALA A 179 0.77 6.32 -11.17
N ALA A 180 2.07 6.31 -11.46
CA ALA A 180 2.65 6.66 -12.75
C ALA A 180 2.34 5.65 -13.86
N VAL A 181 2.08 4.37 -13.53
CA VAL A 181 1.76 3.32 -14.51
C VAL A 181 0.58 3.67 -15.40
N MET A 182 -0.42 4.41 -14.90
CA MET A 182 -1.58 4.84 -15.68
C MET A 182 -1.55 6.33 -16.05
N ALA A 183 -0.45 7.02 -15.80
CA ALA A 183 -0.30 8.43 -16.18
C ALA A 183 -0.04 8.58 -17.68
N GLU A 184 -0.51 9.67 -18.28
CA GLU A 184 -0.24 9.99 -19.68
C GLU A 184 1.21 10.48 -19.84
N GLY A 185 1.98 9.78 -20.68
CA GLY A 185 3.35 10.15 -21.01
C GLY A 185 4.40 9.46 -20.15
N GLU A 186 5.63 9.97 -20.19
CA GLU A 186 6.77 9.39 -19.48
C GLU A 186 6.92 10.00 -18.09
N THR A 187 7.08 9.15 -17.07
CA THR A 187 7.45 9.58 -15.71
C THR A 187 8.88 9.15 -15.39
N ILE A 188 9.70 10.11 -14.95
CA ILE A 188 11.07 9.85 -14.51
C ILE A 188 11.16 10.14 -13.01
N ILE A 189 11.42 9.11 -12.20
CA ILE A 189 11.53 9.24 -10.75
C ILE A 189 13.02 9.29 -10.37
N TYR A 190 13.48 10.44 -9.89
CA TYR A 190 14.85 10.64 -9.40
C TYR A 190 14.90 10.63 -7.88
N ASN A 191 16.02 10.16 -7.32
CA ASN A 191 16.18 9.87 -5.89
C ASN A 191 15.18 8.81 -5.39
N ALA A 192 14.83 7.87 -6.29
CA ALA A 192 14.04 6.69 -5.96
C ALA A 192 14.78 5.82 -4.92
N ALA A 193 14.00 5.16 -4.06
CA ALA A 193 14.53 4.11 -3.20
C ALA A 193 15.04 2.93 -4.04
N CYS A 194 16.13 2.29 -3.59
CA CYS A 194 16.81 1.20 -4.31
C CYS A 194 16.75 -0.13 -3.56
N GLU A 195 15.87 -0.23 -2.57
CA GLU A 195 15.64 -1.45 -1.82
C GLU A 195 15.16 -2.57 -2.74
N PRO A 196 15.50 -3.85 -2.47
CA PRO A 196 15.28 -4.96 -3.42
C PRO A 196 13.84 -5.23 -3.83
N TYR A 197 12.88 -4.59 -3.17
CA TYR A 197 11.44 -4.84 -3.29
C TYR A 197 10.68 -3.62 -3.84
N VAL A 198 11.40 -2.58 -4.29
CA VAL A 198 10.90 -1.51 -5.16
C VAL A 198 11.17 -1.90 -6.61
#